data_AF-A0A0M3JHF5-F1
#
_entry.id   AF-A0A0M3JHF5-F1
#
_cell.length_a   1.000
_cell.length_b   1.000
_cell.length_c   1.000
_cell.angle_alpha   90.00
_cell.angle_beta   90.00
_cell.angle_gamma   90.00
#
_symmetry.space_group_name_H-M   'P 1'
#
loop_
_entity.id
_entity.type
_entity.pdbx_description
1 polymer ?
#
loop_
_entity_poly.entity_id
_entity_poly.type
_entity_poly.pdbx_seq_one_letter_code
_entity_poly.pdbx_strand_id
1 'polypeptide(L)'
;MCCRNEIAVCIERAFKRVSLKDATQLLLFNNEKDLIAFTSKRGWKMEKNIFLFDIEKPVEPLPKAHLDTKRIAKQTIFYAKQLEMIV
;
A
#
# COMPACT_ATOMS: atom_id res chain seq x y z
N MET A 1 -5.70 -9.07 21.44
CA MET A 1 -6.69 -8.99 20.34
C MET A 1 -6.26 -8.09 19.17
N CYS A 2 -5.21 -7.28 19.31
CA CYS A 2 -4.80 -6.29 18.30
C CYS A 2 -4.24 -6.90 16.99
N CYS A 3 -3.53 -8.02 17.07
CA CYS A 3 -2.81 -8.58 15.92
C CYS A 3 -3.72 -9.01 14.75
N ARG A 4 -4.92 -9.56 15.02
CA ARG A 4 -5.85 -9.93 13.93
C ARG A 4 -6.33 -8.71 13.16
N ASN A 5 -6.46 -7.57 13.84
CA ASN A 5 -6.89 -6.34 13.20
C ASN A 5 -5.77 -5.81 12.28
N GLU A 6 -4.52 -5.86 12.73
CA GLU A 6 -3.36 -5.48 11.93
C GLU A 6 -3.16 -6.39 10.72
N ILE A 7 -3.29 -7.71 10.91
CA ILE A 7 -3.19 -8.70 9.81
C ILE A 7 -4.27 -8.41 8.76
N ALA A 8 -5.51 -8.15 9.18
CA ALA A 8 -6.58 -7.80 8.25
C ALA A 8 -6.29 -6.49 7.48
N VAL A 9 -5.75 -5.45 8.13
CA VAL A 9 -5.33 -4.20 7.45
C VAL A 9 -4.20 -4.47 6.45
N CYS A 10 -3.27 -5.36 6.80
CA CYS A 10 -2.20 -5.77 5.91
C CYS A 10 -2.75 -6.49 4.67
N ILE A 11 -3.72 -7.40 4.86
CA ILE A 11 -4.37 -8.14 3.76
C ILE A 11 -5.05 -7.18 2.78
N GLU A 12 -5.80 -6.20 3.28
CA GLU A 12 -6.46 -5.17 2.46
C GLU A 12 -5.48 -4.37 1.60
N ARG A 13 -4.26 -4.16 2.10
CA ARG A 13 -3.20 -3.41 1.38
C ARG A 13 -2.40 -4.29 0.43
N ALA A 14 -2.18 -5.54 0.77
CA ALA A 14 -1.30 -6.46 0.04
C ALA A 14 -2.02 -7.15 -1.14
N PHE A 15 -3.32 -7.43 -1.02
CA PHE A 15 -4.05 -8.24 -1.99
C PHE A 15 -5.11 -7.42 -2.72
N LYS A 16 -5.20 -7.58 -4.06
CA LYS A 16 -6.31 -7.03 -4.85
C LYS A 16 -7.59 -7.86 -4.69
N ARG A 17 -7.39 -9.16 -4.52
CA ARG A 17 -8.44 -10.17 -4.36
C ARG A 17 -7.93 -11.28 -3.47
N VAL A 18 -8.76 -11.78 -2.55
CA VAL A 18 -8.43 -12.93 -1.71
C VAL A 18 -9.64 -13.86 -1.64
N SER A 19 -9.41 -15.16 -1.75
CA SER A 19 -10.49 -16.14 -1.63
C SER A 19 -10.92 -16.30 -0.17
N LEU A 20 -12.15 -16.72 0.08
CA LEU A 20 -12.67 -17.01 1.42
C LEU A 20 -11.77 -18.01 2.17
N LYS A 21 -11.28 -19.05 1.48
CA LYS A 21 -10.39 -20.08 2.04
C LYS A 21 -9.04 -19.49 2.44
N ASP A 22 -8.42 -18.72 1.55
CA ASP A 22 -7.12 -18.10 1.85
C ASP A 22 -7.23 -17.09 2.99
N ALA A 23 -8.28 -16.28 3.01
CA ALA A 23 -8.53 -15.32 4.09
C ALA A 23 -8.76 -16.03 5.44
N THR A 24 -9.42 -17.18 5.43
CA THR A 24 -9.63 -18.01 6.64
C THR A 24 -8.31 -18.51 7.20
N GLN A 25 -7.40 -18.98 6.33
CA GLN A 25 -6.06 -19.43 6.75
C GLN A 25 -5.17 -18.26 7.21
N LEU A 26 -5.18 -17.13 6.49
CA LEU A 26 -4.37 -15.94 6.82
C LEU A 26 -4.76 -15.32 8.17
N LEU A 27 -6.05 -15.31 8.50
CA LEU A 27 -6.57 -14.76 9.76
C LEU A 27 -6.66 -15.81 10.88
N LEU A 28 -6.27 -17.06 10.59
CA LEU A 28 -6.35 -18.22 11.48
C LEU A 28 -7.76 -18.43 12.08
N PHE A 29 -8.79 -18.27 11.26
CA PHE A 29 -10.15 -18.65 11.66
C PHE A 29 -10.36 -20.15 11.48
N ASN A 30 -11.05 -20.77 12.43
CA ASN A 30 -11.39 -22.19 12.35
C ASN A 30 -12.70 -22.42 11.57
N ASN A 31 -13.50 -21.37 11.40
CA ASN A 31 -14.81 -21.44 10.75
C ASN A 31 -14.99 -20.25 9.79
N GLU A 32 -15.47 -20.55 8.60
CA GLU A 32 -15.73 -19.56 7.54
C GLU A 32 -16.82 -18.56 7.97
N LYS A 33 -17.76 -19.01 8.82
CA LYS A 33 -18.85 -18.17 9.34
C LYS A 33 -18.34 -17.02 10.22
N ASP A 34 -17.34 -17.29 11.06
CA ASP A 34 -16.73 -16.26 11.93
C ASP A 34 -15.96 -15.24 11.10
N LEU A 35 -15.30 -15.69 10.02
CA LEU A 35 -14.66 -14.79 9.07
C LEU A 35 -15.69 -13.88 8.40
N ILE A 36 -16.82 -14.40 7.93
CA ILE A 36 -17.87 -13.59 7.28
C ILE A 36 -18.45 -12.54 8.24
N ALA A 37 -18.65 -12.88 9.52
CA ALA A 37 -19.07 -11.92 10.53
C ALA A 37 -18.02 -10.82 10.76
N PHE A 38 -16.74 -11.19 10.78
CA PHE A 38 -15.63 -10.27 10.95
C PHE A 38 -15.47 -9.31 9.76
N THR A 39 -15.54 -9.84 8.53
CA THR A 39 -15.40 -9.06 7.29
C THR A 39 -16.61 -8.19 7.02
N SER A 40 -17.82 -8.63 7.39
CA SER A 40 -19.04 -7.81 7.37
C SER A 40 -18.92 -6.60 8.29
N LYS A 41 -18.36 -6.77 9.49
CA LYS A 41 -18.11 -5.65 10.42
C LYS A 41 -17.12 -4.62 9.88
N ARG A 42 -16.20 -5.04 9.00
CA ARG A 42 -15.25 -4.17 8.30
C ARG A 42 -15.78 -3.57 6.99
N GLY A 43 -16.85 -4.13 6.42
CA GLY A 43 -17.38 -3.68 5.13
C GLY A 43 -16.65 -4.24 3.92
N TRP A 44 -16.00 -5.41 4.02
CA TRP A 44 -15.38 -6.05 2.85
C TRP A 44 -16.45 -6.50 1.84
N LYS A 45 -16.23 -6.17 0.57
CA LYS A 45 -17.11 -6.62 -0.52
C LYS A 45 -16.74 -8.02 -0.95
N MET A 46 -17.68 -8.95 -0.81
CA MET A 46 -17.53 -10.34 -1.24
C MET A 46 -18.30 -10.56 -2.55
N GLU A 47 -17.60 -11.01 -3.59
CA GLU A 47 -18.17 -11.46 -4.85
C GLU A 47 -17.83 -12.95 -5.03
N LYS A 48 -18.84 -13.83 -5.10
CA LYS A 48 -18.68 -15.27 -5.39
C LYS A 48 -17.54 -15.95 -4.59
N ASN A 49 -17.54 -15.78 -3.26
CA ASN A 49 -16.50 -16.30 -2.33
C ASN A 49 -15.10 -15.68 -2.49
N ILE A 50 -14.99 -14.53 -3.17
CA ILE A 50 -13.75 -13.78 -3.30
C ILE A 50 -13.99 -12.38 -2.74
N PHE A 51 -13.15 -11.96 -1.80
CA PHE A 51 -13.15 -10.57 -1.37
C PHE A 51 -12.36 -9.75 -2.38
N LEU A 52 -13.01 -8.73 -2.94
CA LEU A 52 -12.34 -7.73 -3.76
C LEU A 52 -11.97 -6.54 -2.87
N PHE A 53 -10.68 -6.22 -2.86
CA PHE A 53 -10.19 -4.99 -2.27
C PHE A 53 -9.94 -4.02 -3.41
N ASP A 54 -10.74 -2.97 -3.44
CA ASP A 54 -10.48 -1.84 -4.32
C ASP A 54 -9.22 -1.14 -3.81
N ILE A 55 -8.09 -1.52 -4.37
CA ILE A 55 -6.83 -0.83 -4.13
C ILE A 55 -6.89 0.46 -4.95
N GLU A 56 -7.73 1.40 -4.50
CA GLU A 56 -7.77 2.79 -4.98
C GLU A 56 -6.55 3.59 -4.52
N LYS A 57 -5.59 2.93 -3.88
CA LYS A 57 -4.22 3.41 -3.94
C LYS A 57 -3.58 2.70 -5.11
N PRO A 58 -3.50 3.30 -6.31
CA PRO A 58 -2.30 3.04 -7.09
C PRO A 58 -1.17 3.12 -6.07
N VAL A 59 -0.36 2.06 -5.98
CA VAL A 59 1.03 2.28 -5.60
C VAL A 59 1.42 3.39 -6.55
N GLU A 60 1.36 4.65 -6.07
CA GLU A 60 1.83 5.80 -6.81
C GLU A 60 3.16 5.30 -7.34
N PRO A 61 3.33 5.17 -8.66
CA PRO A 61 4.54 4.56 -9.20
C PRO A 61 5.68 5.41 -8.68
N LEU A 62 6.33 4.94 -7.60
CA LEU A 62 7.20 5.69 -6.68
C LEU A 62 7.61 6.99 -7.35
N PRO A 63 6.90 8.12 -7.12
CA PRO A 63 6.67 9.18 -8.10
C PRO A 63 7.93 9.34 -8.92
N LYS A 64 8.02 8.68 -10.11
CA LYS A 64 9.29 8.35 -10.79
C LYS A 64 10.23 9.50 -10.54
N ALA A 65 11.14 9.38 -9.57
CA ALA A 65 11.71 10.54 -8.85
C ALA A 65 11.91 11.65 -9.87
N HIS A 66 10.97 12.60 -9.93
CA HIS A 66 10.97 13.60 -11.00
C HIS A 66 12.01 14.58 -10.54
N LEU A 67 13.26 14.14 -10.64
CA LEU A 67 14.43 14.91 -10.32
C LEU A 67 14.31 16.11 -11.24
N ASP A 68 14.11 17.26 -10.61
CA ASP A 68 14.10 18.53 -11.29
C ASP A 68 15.53 18.81 -11.79
N THR A 69 15.91 18.17 -12.89
CA THR A 69 17.27 18.22 -13.47
C THR A 69 17.66 19.66 -13.74
N LYS A 70 16.69 20.50 -14.10
CA LYS A 70 16.87 21.94 -14.29
C LYS A 70 17.26 22.66 -12.99
N ARG A 71 16.65 22.29 -11.84
CA ARG A 71 17.00 22.87 -10.53
C ARG A 71 18.41 22.45 -10.13
N ILE A 72 18.72 21.17 -10.28
CA ILE A 72 20.04 20.60 -9.92
C ILE A 72 21.13 21.23 -10.78
N ALA A 73 20.97 21.29 -12.10
CA ALA A 73 21.93 21.93 -12.99
C ALA A 73 22.18 23.40 -12.65
N LYS A 74 21.12 24.17 -12.36
CA LYS A 74 21.26 25.58 -11.92
C LYS A 74 22.04 25.70 -10.61
N GLN A 75 21.74 24.84 -9.63
CA GLN A 75 22.42 24.83 -8.33
C GLN A 75 23.90 24.50 -8.50
N THR A 76 24.24 23.49 -9.31
CA THR A 76 25.63 23.10 -9.60
C THR A 76 26.41 24.24 -10.26
N ILE A 77 25.84 24.91 -11.27
CA ILE A 77 26.48 26.05 -11.94
C ILE A 77 26.67 27.21 -10.97
N PHE A 78 25.65 27.51 -10.15
CA PHE A 78 25.72 28.59 -9.16
C PHE A 78 26.82 28.33 -8.12
N TYR A 79 26.88 27.12 -7.55
CA TYR A 79 27.92 26.76 -6.59
C TYR A 79 29.32 26.80 -7.19
N ALA A 80 29.50 26.30 -8.42
CA ALA A 80 30.77 26.42 -9.13
C ALA A 80 31.20 27.89 -9.29
N LYS A 81 30.28 28.77 -9.70
CA LYS A 81 30.56 30.22 -9.82
C LYS A 81 30.96 30.86 -8.50
N GLN A 82 30.30 30.49 -7.40
CA GLN A 82 30.64 31.04 -6.09
C GLN A 82 32.03 30.61 -5.65
N LEU A 83 32.43 29.35 -5.86
CA LEU A 83 33.77 28.85 -5.54
C LEU A 83 34.88 29.57 -6.32
N GLU A 84 34.65 29.86 -7.62
CA GLU A 84 35.60 30.62 -8.45
C GLU A 84 35.73 32.09 -8.02
N MET A 85 34.72 32.69 -7.38
CA MET A 85 34.79 34.08 -6.90
C MET A 85 35.57 34.23 -5.58
N ILE A 86 35.85 33.13 -4.88
CA ILE A 86 36.59 33.13 -3.59
C ILE A 86 38.08 32.79 -3.77
N VAL A 87 38.51 32.44 -4.99
CA VAL A 87 39.91 32.16 -5.38
C VAL A 87 40.61 33.43 -5.85
#